data_AF-A0A522ANY9-F1
#
_entry.id   AF-A0A522ANY9-F1
#
_cell.length_a   1.000
_cell.length_b   1.000
_cell.length_c   1.000
_cell.angle_alpha   90.00
_cell.angle_beta   90.00
_cell.angle_gamma   90.00
#
_symmetry.space_group_name_H-M   'P 1'
#
loop_
_entity.id
_entity.type
_entity.pdbx_description
1 polymer ?
#
loop_
_entity_poly.entity_id
_entity_poly.type
_entity_poly.pdbx_seq_one_letter_code
_entity_poly.pdbx_strand_id
1 'polypeptide(L)'
;MKNLLEHVEAAIRERKLFRRGERILVAVSGGVDSMVLLRALVALARGQDWKLTVAHFNHQLRGRASDGDELFVKRAATALGLRCLTERGAVKSIAKERGISIEMAARELRHKFLADAARQTGSRMIALAHHADDQVELFFLRLFRGAGGEGMAGMKWSNVSPANSNIKLVRPLLDVSKIEIEQAAREAKIKFRTDASNACRDILRNRIRHDLLPQLRRGFQPALDKAVLRVMDLVGEESEAVAALARQWLRARKPGAFARLSVAVQRRVIQLQLREGKLPEEFDGVEFLRCFPNREFNLDVARSVARDAAGRLHFRWLTKAGFKSGLKKIWLRAESGAAEFGGVKLNWRITKRVARGKIARQPGRELFEADRVGRKITLRHWQPGDRFQPIGMTRAVKLQDLFVNLKIPKARRHELVVAVAEGGEIFWVEGTRIGEAFKLTGATRRALIWRWWR
;
A
#
# COMPACT_ATOMS: atom_id res chain seq x y z
N MET A 1 -21.80 -9.82 -31.78
CA MET A 1 -20.45 -10.42 -31.83
C MET A 1 -19.62 -9.77 -32.91
N LYS A 2 -20.15 -9.60 -34.14
CA LYS A 2 -19.42 -8.94 -35.24
C LYS A 2 -18.85 -7.57 -34.85
N ASN A 3 -19.68 -6.66 -34.32
CA ASN A 3 -19.25 -5.33 -33.88
C ASN A 3 -18.15 -5.39 -32.79
N LEU A 4 -18.28 -6.29 -31.81
CA LEU A 4 -17.26 -6.48 -30.77
C LEU A 4 -15.94 -7.01 -31.36
N LEU A 5 -16.00 -7.92 -32.34
CA LEU A 5 -14.80 -8.43 -33.01
C LEU A 5 -14.07 -7.33 -33.77
N GLU A 6 -14.79 -6.52 -34.54
CA GLU A 6 -14.23 -5.40 -35.30
C GLU A 6 -13.57 -4.37 -34.36
N HIS A 7 -14.22 -4.04 -33.24
CA HIS A 7 -13.66 -3.16 -32.21
C HIS A 7 -12.38 -3.73 -31.59
N VAL A 8 -12.41 -5.00 -31.18
CA VAL A 8 -11.24 -5.68 -30.56
C VAL A 8 -10.09 -5.81 -31.56
N GLU A 9 -10.38 -6.10 -32.83
CA GLU A 9 -9.38 -6.15 -33.90
C GLU A 9 -8.73 -4.78 -34.11
N ALA A 10 -9.52 -3.72 -34.20
CA ALA A 10 -9.03 -2.34 -34.31
C ALA A 10 -8.12 -1.99 -33.13
N ALA A 11 -8.58 -2.25 -31.89
CA ALA A 11 -7.80 -1.99 -30.68
C ALA A 11 -6.47 -2.78 -30.64
N ILE A 12 -6.48 -4.06 -31.06
CA ILE A 12 -5.26 -4.87 -31.17
C ILE A 12 -4.29 -4.28 -32.19
N ARG A 13 -4.79 -3.86 -33.36
CA ARG A 13 -3.99 -3.33 -34.46
C ARG A 13 -3.38 -1.98 -34.14
N GLU A 14 -4.19 -1.01 -33.73
CA GLU A 14 -3.77 0.36 -33.43
C GLU A 14 -2.71 0.41 -32.33
N ARG A 15 -2.91 -0.41 -31.29
CA ARG A 15 -2.01 -0.47 -30.13
C ARG A 15 -0.90 -1.51 -30.27
N LYS A 16 -0.84 -2.21 -31.41
CA LYS A 16 0.15 -3.27 -31.71
C LYS A 16 0.25 -4.29 -30.58
N LEU A 17 -0.90 -4.74 -30.06
CA LEU A 17 -0.99 -5.59 -28.87
C LEU A 17 -0.42 -6.99 -29.11
N PHE A 18 -0.58 -7.52 -30.33
CA PHE A 18 -0.02 -8.80 -30.77
C PHE A 18 0.65 -8.65 -32.13
N ARG A 19 1.62 -9.53 -32.43
CA ARG A 19 2.25 -9.62 -33.75
C ARG A 19 1.64 -10.79 -34.53
N ARG A 20 1.79 -10.80 -35.85
CA ARG A 20 1.46 -11.96 -36.68
C ARG A 20 2.32 -13.15 -36.26
N GLY A 21 1.77 -14.37 -36.22
CA GLY A 21 2.50 -15.58 -35.81
C GLY A 21 2.75 -15.72 -34.30
N GLU A 22 2.27 -14.78 -33.47
CA GLU A 22 2.56 -14.75 -32.03
C GLU A 22 1.91 -15.93 -31.27
N ARG A 23 2.61 -16.43 -30.26
CA ARG A 23 2.07 -17.39 -29.29
C ARG A 23 1.43 -16.66 -28.13
N ILE A 24 0.15 -16.89 -27.92
CA ILE A 24 -0.67 -16.15 -26.95
C ILE A 24 -1.26 -17.12 -25.94
N LEU A 25 -0.98 -16.89 -24.66
CA LEU A 25 -1.65 -17.56 -23.56
C LEU A 25 -2.91 -16.78 -23.20
N VAL A 26 -4.08 -17.40 -23.24
CA VAL A 26 -5.36 -16.76 -22.88
C VAL A 26 -5.76 -17.21 -21.48
N ALA A 27 -5.83 -16.28 -20.52
CA ALA A 27 -6.27 -16.58 -19.16
C ALA A 27 -7.80 -16.66 -19.10
N VAL A 28 -8.34 -17.86 -18.82
CA VAL A 28 -9.78 -18.12 -18.86
C VAL A 28 -10.28 -18.58 -17.49
N SER A 29 -11.13 -17.77 -16.85
CA SER A 29 -11.75 -18.12 -15.56
C SER A 29 -13.00 -18.97 -15.71
N GLY A 30 -13.61 -18.98 -16.89
CA GLY A 30 -14.92 -19.62 -17.15
C GLY A 30 -16.10 -18.65 -17.05
N GLY A 31 -15.86 -17.43 -16.55
CA GLY A 31 -16.84 -16.34 -16.57
C GLY A 31 -17.00 -15.71 -17.95
N VAL A 32 -18.11 -14.99 -18.15
CA VAL A 32 -18.52 -14.40 -19.43
C VAL A 32 -17.41 -13.59 -20.11
N ASP A 33 -16.69 -12.74 -19.37
CA ASP A 33 -15.65 -11.86 -19.93
C ASP A 33 -14.52 -12.67 -20.56
N SER A 34 -14.06 -13.68 -19.82
CA SER A 34 -12.96 -14.55 -20.26
C SER A 34 -13.35 -15.47 -21.41
N MET A 35 -14.61 -15.92 -21.44
CA MET A 35 -15.15 -16.74 -22.51
C MET A 35 -15.36 -15.93 -23.80
N VAL A 36 -15.84 -14.69 -23.69
CA VAL A 36 -15.97 -13.77 -24.83
C VAL A 36 -14.59 -13.41 -25.38
N LEU A 37 -13.62 -13.08 -24.52
CA LEU A 37 -12.23 -12.84 -24.96
C LEU A 37 -11.67 -14.05 -25.72
N LEU A 38 -11.82 -15.26 -25.17
CA LEU A 38 -11.36 -16.48 -25.82
C LEU A 38 -11.96 -16.64 -27.21
N ARG A 39 -13.29 -16.47 -27.33
CA ARG A 39 -13.99 -16.60 -28.62
C ARG A 39 -13.59 -15.52 -29.60
N ALA A 40 -13.35 -14.29 -29.13
CA ALA A 40 -12.85 -13.20 -29.96
C ALA A 40 -11.47 -13.49 -30.52
N LEU A 41 -10.52 -13.90 -29.68
CA LEU A 41 -9.16 -14.23 -30.12
C LEU A 41 -9.13 -15.43 -31.06
N VAL A 42 -9.97 -16.46 -30.84
CA VAL A 42 -10.07 -17.60 -31.77
C VAL A 42 -10.56 -17.17 -33.15
N ALA A 43 -11.54 -16.28 -33.22
CA ALA A 43 -12.05 -15.77 -34.50
C ALA A 43 -10.96 -14.98 -35.25
N LEU A 44 -10.21 -14.13 -34.54
CA LEU A 44 -9.16 -13.29 -35.12
C LEU A 44 -7.86 -14.07 -35.44
N ALA A 45 -7.58 -15.16 -34.72
CA ALA A 45 -6.36 -15.94 -34.90
C ALA A 45 -6.16 -16.48 -36.32
N ARG A 46 -7.25 -16.79 -37.03
CA ARG A 46 -7.20 -17.36 -38.39
C ARG A 46 -6.54 -16.41 -39.40
N GLY A 47 -6.78 -15.11 -39.31
CA GLY A 47 -6.19 -14.11 -40.22
C GLY A 47 -4.75 -13.72 -39.87
N GLN A 48 -4.31 -14.04 -38.64
CA GLN A 48 -3.06 -13.54 -38.06
C GLN A 48 -2.03 -14.64 -37.73
N ASP A 49 -2.36 -15.90 -38.02
CA ASP A 49 -1.54 -17.08 -37.69
C ASP A 49 -1.17 -17.17 -36.20
N TRP A 50 -2.09 -16.77 -35.31
CA TRP A 50 -1.84 -16.82 -33.87
C TRP A 50 -1.98 -18.23 -33.33
N LYS A 51 -1.06 -18.60 -32.43
CA LYS A 51 -1.09 -19.88 -31.73
C LYS A 51 -1.61 -19.65 -30.30
N LEU A 52 -2.86 -20.03 -30.07
CA LEU A 52 -3.53 -19.81 -28.80
C LEU A 52 -3.38 -21.02 -27.86
N THR A 53 -3.11 -20.76 -26.59
CA THR A 53 -3.19 -21.77 -25.51
C THR A 53 -4.02 -21.22 -24.36
N VAL A 54 -4.94 -22.02 -23.82
CA VAL A 54 -5.80 -21.63 -22.70
C VAL A 54 -5.10 -21.93 -21.37
N ALA A 55 -5.20 -21.02 -20.41
CA ALA A 55 -4.74 -21.23 -19.04
C ALA A 55 -5.87 -20.92 -18.03
N HIS A 56 -6.18 -21.87 -17.16
CA HIS A 56 -7.17 -21.73 -16.09
C HIS A 56 -6.55 -22.01 -14.72
N PHE A 57 -6.79 -21.14 -13.75
CA PHE A 57 -6.33 -21.32 -12.38
C PHE A 57 -7.51 -21.58 -11.45
N ASN A 58 -7.53 -22.76 -10.82
CA ASN A 58 -8.55 -23.15 -9.87
C ASN A 58 -8.10 -22.73 -8.46
N HIS A 59 -8.74 -21.70 -7.92
CA HIS A 59 -8.41 -21.12 -6.61
C HIS A 59 -8.85 -21.99 -5.40
N GLN A 60 -9.57 -23.10 -5.64
CA GLN A 60 -10.10 -24.01 -4.61
C GLN A 60 -10.91 -23.33 -3.49
N LEU A 61 -11.50 -22.17 -3.77
CA LEU A 61 -12.24 -21.38 -2.77
C LEU A 61 -13.66 -21.91 -2.51
N ARG A 62 -14.24 -22.64 -3.48
CA ARG A 62 -15.65 -23.09 -3.47
C ARG A 62 -15.85 -24.61 -3.59
N GLY A 63 -14.82 -25.40 -3.29
CA GLY A 63 -14.87 -26.85 -3.45
C GLY A 63 -15.36 -27.27 -4.84
N ARG A 64 -16.40 -28.11 -4.90
CA ARG A 64 -16.97 -28.69 -6.13
C ARG A 64 -17.33 -27.67 -7.21
N ALA A 65 -17.73 -26.46 -6.84
CA ALA A 65 -18.04 -25.42 -7.84
C ALA A 65 -16.78 -24.98 -8.61
N SER A 66 -15.63 -24.92 -7.94
CA SER A 66 -14.35 -24.55 -8.58
C SER A 66 -13.86 -25.66 -9.52
N ASP A 67 -14.08 -26.92 -9.14
CA ASP A 67 -13.78 -28.09 -10.00
C ASP A 67 -14.70 -28.12 -11.23
N GLY A 68 -15.96 -27.70 -11.06
CA GLY A 68 -16.91 -27.54 -12.16
C GLY A 68 -16.51 -26.41 -13.13
N ASP A 69 -15.91 -25.32 -12.63
CA ASP A 69 -15.37 -24.24 -13.46
C ASP A 69 -14.18 -24.75 -14.30
N GLU A 70 -13.26 -25.49 -13.68
CA GLU A 70 -12.10 -26.08 -14.35
C GLU A 70 -12.52 -27.05 -15.46
N LEU A 71 -13.44 -27.97 -15.17
CA LEU A 71 -13.94 -28.93 -16.16
C LEU A 71 -14.66 -28.24 -17.32
N PHE A 72 -15.43 -27.19 -17.01
CA PHE A 72 -16.12 -26.39 -18.02
C PHE A 72 -15.12 -25.71 -18.97
N VAL A 73 -14.08 -25.07 -18.45
CA VAL A 73 -13.06 -24.40 -19.28
C VAL A 73 -12.26 -25.41 -20.11
N LYS A 74 -11.90 -26.57 -19.53
CA LYS A 74 -11.25 -27.67 -20.27
C LYS A 74 -12.10 -28.10 -21.48
N ARG A 75 -13.37 -28.40 -21.26
CA ARG A 75 -14.30 -28.81 -22.34
C ARG A 75 -14.44 -27.72 -23.41
N ALA A 76 -14.57 -26.45 -23.00
CA ALA A 76 -14.69 -25.36 -23.94
C ALA A 76 -13.42 -25.16 -24.80
N ALA A 77 -12.23 -25.31 -24.20
CA ALA A 77 -10.96 -25.26 -24.93
C ALA A 77 -10.81 -26.43 -25.91
N THR A 78 -11.14 -27.66 -25.48
CA THR A 78 -11.11 -28.85 -26.36
C THR A 78 -12.07 -28.70 -27.54
N ALA A 79 -13.29 -28.19 -27.33
CA ALA A 79 -14.25 -27.95 -28.39
C ALA A 79 -13.77 -26.90 -29.43
N LEU A 80 -12.81 -26.06 -29.07
CA LEU A 80 -12.18 -25.07 -29.94
C LEU A 80 -10.84 -25.58 -30.54
N GLY A 81 -10.46 -26.83 -30.27
CA GLY A 81 -9.19 -27.42 -30.73
C GLY A 81 -7.96 -26.83 -30.04
N LEU A 82 -8.11 -26.25 -28.84
CA LEU A 82 -7.02 -25.57 -28.13
C LEU A 82 -6.47 -26.40 -26.98
N ARG A 83 -5.14 -26.34 -26.79
CA ARG A 83 -4.49 -26.85 -25.58
C ARG A 83 -4.95 -26.05 -24.36
N CYS A 84 -5.26 -26.74 -23.27
CA CYS A 84 -5.66 -26.13 -22.00
C CYS A 84 -4.72 -26.56 -20.88
N LEU A 85 -4.07 -25.59 -20.23
CA LEU A 85 -3.25 -25.78 -19.04
C LEU A 85 -4.06 -25.38 -17.81
N THR A 86 -3.99 -26.20 -16.76
CA THR A 86 -4.70 -25.94 -15.51
C THR A 86 -3.81 -26.19 -14.31
N GLU A 87 -3.88 -25.30 -13.31
CA GLU A 87 -3.24 -25.48 -12.01
C GLU A 87 -4.25 -25.19 -10.90
N ARG A 88 -4.03 -25.80 -9.73
CA ARG A 88 -4.85 -25.64 -8.53
C ARG A 88 -4.02 -25.01 -7.42
N GLY A 89 -4.60 -24.11 -6.64
CA GLY A 89 -3.92 -23.52 -5.49
C GLY A 89 -4.82 -23.42 -4.27
N ALA A 90 -4.33 -23.90 -3.13
CA ALA A 90 -4.99 -23.77 -1.84
C ALA A 90 -4.87 -22.33 -1.30
N VAL A 91 -5.65 -21.40 -1.85
CA VAL A 91 -5.55 -19.97 -1.52
C VAL A 91 -5.77 -19.70 -0.03
N LYS A 92 -6.74 -20.37 0.61
CA LYS A 92 -7.08 -20.13 2.02
C LYS A 92 -5.94 -20.47 2.98
N SER A 93 -5.25 -21.60 2.75
CA SER A 93 -4.12 -22.00 3.61
C SER A 93 -2.96 -21.02 3.46
N ILE A 94 -2.62 -20.65 2.21
CA ILE A 94 -1.53 -19.71 1.92
C ILE A 94 -1.80 -18.32 2.47
N ALA A 95 -3.05 -17.83 2.37
CA ALA A 95 -3.45 -16.55 2.95
C ALA A 95 -3.26 -16.55 4.48
N LYS A 96 -3.67 -17.63 5.15
CA LYS A 96 -3.53 -17.79 6.61
C LYS A 96 -2.06 -17.89 7.04
N GLU A 97 -1.27 -18.70 6.34
CA GLU A 97 0.15 -18.91 6.62
C GLU A 97 0.97 -17.62 6.49
N ARG A 98 0.68 -16.82 5.46
CA ARG A 98 1.42 -15.59 5.17
C ARG A 98 0.83 -14.33 5.80
N GLY A 99 -0.31 -14.43 6.46
CA GLY A 99 -1.02 -13.27 7.04
C GLY A 99 -1.46 -12.23 6.01
N ILE A 100 -1.78 -12.65 4.78
CA ILE A 100 -2.25 -11.78 3.68
C ILE A 100 -3.73 -12.04 3.38
N SER A 101 -4.38 -11.11 2.67
CA SER A 101 -5.76 -11.32 2.27
C SER A 101 -5.90 -12.45 1.26
N ILE A 102 -7.06 -13.11 1.25
CA ILE A 102 -7.40 -14.17 0.28
C ILE A 102 -7.26 -13.65 -1.16
N GLU A 103 -7.65 -12.40 -1.41
CA GLU A 103 -7.53 -11.77 -2.73
C GLU A 103 -6.06 -11.61 -3.16
N MET A 104 -5.18 -11.18 -2.25
CA MET A 104 -3.76 -11.05 -2.53
C MET A 104 -3.12 -12.41 -2.81
N ALA A 105 -3.39 -13.42 -1.97
CA ALA A 105 -2.89 -14.77 -2.17
C ALA A 105 -3.37 -15.37 -3.50
N ALA A 106 -4.67 -15.23 -3.82
CA ALA A 106 -5.26 -15.68 -5.08
C ALA A 106 -4.59 -15.01 -6.28
N ARG A 107 -4.35 -13.71 -6.19
CA ARG A 107 -3.73 -12.91 -7.25
C ARG A 107 -2.27 -13.33 -7.47
N GLU A 108 -1.48 -13.48 -6.42
CA GLU A 108 -0.07 -13.90 -6.52
C GLU A 108 0.06 -15.28 -7.16
N LEU A 109 -0.69 -16.27 -6.67
CA LEU A 109 -0.65 -17.63 -7.19
C LEU A 109 -1.09 -17.70 -8.64
N ARG A 110 -2.17 -17.00 -8.99
CA ARG A 110 -2.64 -16.91 -10.38
C ARG A 110 -1.58 -16.28 -11.28
N HIS A 111 -0.94 -15.19 -10.87
CA HIS A 111 0.10 -14.56 -11.70
C HIS A 111 1.33 -15.44 -11.86
N LYS A 112 1.72 -16.17 -10.83
CA LYS A 112 2.80 -17.16 -10.89
C LYS A 112 2.46 -18.27 -11.90
N PHE A 113 1.32 -18.94 -11.74
CA PHE A 113 0.84 -19.96 -12.67
C PHE A 113 0.83 -19.47 -14.11
N LEU A 114 0.24 -18.29 -14.36
CA LEU A 114 0.15 -17.75 -15.71
C LEU A 114 1.54 -17.49 -16.33
N ALA A 115 2.51 -17.04 -15.54
CA ALA A 115 3.88 -16.89 -16.00
C ALA A 115 4.55 -18.25 -16.30
N ASP A 116 4.30 -19.26 -15.47
CA ASP A 116 4.84 -20.61 -15.65
C ASP A 116 4.25 -21.30 -16.89
N ALA A 117 2.93 -21.20 -17.09
CA ALA A 117 2.22 -21.68 -18.27
C ALA A 117 2.67 -20.98 -19.56
N ALA A 118 2.91 -19.67 -19.49
CA ALA A 118 3.45 -18.91 -20.61
C ALA A 118 4.86 -19.37 -20.99
N ARG A 119 5.74 -19.62 -20.00
CA ARG A 119 7.07 -20.20 -20.26
C ARG A 119 6.98 -21.59 -20.88
N GLN A 120 6.14 -22.47 -20.34
CA GLN A 120 5.96 -23.84 -20.83
C GLN A 120 5.51 -23.88 -22.31
N THR A 121 4.73 -22.89 -22.74
CA THR A 121 4.19 -22.81 -24.11
C THR A 121 5.05 -21.94 -25.04
N GLY A 122 6.11 -21.33 -24.53
CA GLY A 122 6.90 -20.35 -25.26
C GLY A 122 6.12 -19.09 -25.63
N SER A 123 5.06 -18.77 -24.88
CA SER A 123 4.24 -17.57 -25.06
C SER A 123 4.87 -16.39 -24.31
N ARG A 124 5.02 -15.24 -24.98
CA ARG A 124 5.47 -13.99 -24.34
C ARG A 124 4.31 -13.07 -23.96
N MET A 125 3.11 -13.38 -24.45
CA MET A 125 1.92 -12.57 -24.29
C MET A 125 0.84 -13.35 -23.56
N ILE A 126 0.27 -12.75 -22.51
CA ILE A 126 -0.86 -13.30 -21.76
C ILE A 126 -2.06 -12.37 -21.94
N ALA A 127 -3.12 -12.84 -22.58
CA ALA A 127 -4.36 -12.10 -22.73
C ALA A 127 -5.26 -12.25 -21.49
N LEU A 128 -5.76 -11.13 -20.97
CA LEU A 128 -6.64 -11.04 -19.81
C LEU A 128 -7.93 -10.31 -20.18
N ALA A 129 -9.06 -10.80 -19.69
CA ALA A 129 -10.39 -10.24 -20.00
C ALA A 129 -10.82 -9.09 -19.08
N HIS A 130 -9.89 -8.20 -18.74
CA HIS A 130 -10.25 -6.98 -18.02
C HIS A 130 -10.97 -6.02 -18.98
N HIS A 131 -12.02 -5.38 -18.48
CA HIS A 131 -12.93 -4.56 -19.28
C HIS A 131 -13.14 -3.15 -18.72
N ALA A 132 -13.98 -2.34 -19.36
CA ALA A 132 -14.15 -0.94 -19.03
C ALA A 132 -14.69 -0.72 -17.61
N ASP A 133 -15.70 -1.49 -17.18
CA ASP A 133 -16.18 -1.40 -15.79
C ASP A 133 -15.10 -1.78 -14.76
N ASP A 134 -14.16 -2.68 -15.07
CA ASP A 134 -13.04 -2.97 -14.17
C ASP A 134 -12.13 -1.74 -13.97
N GLN A 135 -11.98 -0.90 -14.99
CA GLN A 135 -11.24 0.36 -14.90
C GLN A 135 -11.97 1.35 -13.99
N VAL A 136 -13.28 1.48 -14.15
CA VAL A 136 -14.12 2.35 -13.31
C VAL A 136 -14.05 1.90 -11.85
N GLU A 137 -14.19 0.60 -11.58
CA GLU A 137 -14.00 0.05 -10.23
C GLU A 137 -12.61 0.36 -9.68
N LEU A 138 -11.57 0.17 -10.50
CA LEU A 138 -10.19 0.44 -10.10
C LEU A 138 -9.95 1.92 -9.82
N PHE A 139 -10.57 2.82 -10.60
CA PHE A 139 -10.51 4.26 -10.39
C PHE A 139 -10.99 4.62 -8.98
N PHE A 140 -12.18 4.17 -8.58
CA PHE A 140 -12.70 4.46 -7.23
C PHE A 140 -11.88 3.79 -6.13
N LEU A 141 -11.40 2.56 -6.34
CA LEU A 141 -10.50 1.90 -5.40
C LEU A 141 -9.20 2.69 -5.18
N ARG A 142 -8.64 3.27 -6.25
CA ARG A 142 -7.41 4.07 -6.19
C ARG A 142 -7.66 5.48 -5.66
N LEU A 143 -8.79 6.08 -5.99
CA LEU A 143 -9.23 7.36 -5.46
C LEU A 143 -9.37 7.31 -3.94
N PHE A 144 -10.07 6.31 -3.41
CA PHE A 144 -10.22 6.12 -1.95
C PHE A 144 -8.90 5.81 -1.23
N ARG A 145 -7.87 5.36 -1.95
CA ARG A 145 -6.53 5.14 -1.42
C ARG A 145 -5.61 6.35 -1.58
N GLY A 146 -6.09 7.45 -2.15
CA GLY A 146 -5.29 8.66 -2.38
C GLY A 146 -4.20 8.48 -3.45
N ALA A 147 -4.46 7.66 -4.48
CA ALA A 147 -3.48 7.43 -5.54
C ALA A 147 -3.22 8.71 -6.36
N GLY A 148 -1.96 8.96 -6.72
CA GLY A 148 -1.56 10.05 -7.62
C GLY A 148 -1.84 9.74 -9.10
N GLY A 149 -1.45 10.65 -10.00
CA GLY A 149 -1.80 10.58 -11.44
C GLY A 149 -1.49 9.24 -12.13
N GLU A 150 -0.30 8.66 -11.93
CA GLU A 150 0.04 7.32 -12.47
C GLU A 150 -0.89 6.22 -11.94
N GLY A 151 -1.30 6.31 -10.68
CA GLY A 151 -2.29 5.40 -10.12
C GLY A 151 -3.68 5.67 -10.73
N MET A 152 -4.07 6.92 -10.91
CA MET A 152 -5.39 7.24 -11.46
C MET A 152 -5.53 6.87 -12.94
N ALA A 153 -4.44 6.68 -13.68
CA ALA A 153 -4.42 6.21 -15.08
C ALA A 153 -4.96 4.78 -15.30
N GLY A 154 -5.35 4.07 -14.24
CA GLY A 154 -5.94 2.74 -14.35
C GLY A 154 -4.98 1.63 -14.76
N MET A 155 -5.53 0.58 -15.37
CA MET A 155 -4.76 -0.48 -16.00
C MET A 155 -4.29 -0.03 -17.39
N LYS A 156 -3.07 -0.39 -17.76
CA LYS A 156 -2.57 -0.20 -19.12
C LYS A 156 -3.08 -1.32 -20.04
N TRP A 157 -3.22 -1.04 -21.33
CA TRP A 157 -3.53 -2.02 -22.36
C TRP A 157 -2.53 -3.17 -22.42
N SER A 158 -1.25 -2.84 -22.19
CA SER A 158 -0.17 -3.80 -22.01
C SER A 158 0.73 -3.37 -20.86
N ASN A 159 1.12 -4.32 -20.02
CA ASN A 159 2.16 -4.11 -19.02
C ASN A 159 2.94 -5.40 -18.77
N VAL A 160 4.14 -5.27 -18.23
CA VAL A 160 4.99 -6.40 -17.84
C VAL A 160 4.32 -7.20 -16.71
N SER A 161 4.43 -8.52 -16.77
CA SER A 161 3.91 -9.41 -15.74
C SER A 161 4.68 -9.21 -14.42
N PRO A 162 3.98 -9.10 -13.27
CA PRO A 162 4.67 -8.96 -11.98
C PRO A 162 5.48 -10.20 -11.61
N ALA A 163 5.16 -11.36 -12.18
CA ALA A 163 5.87 -12.61 -11.93
C ALA A 163 7.07 -12.84 -12.88
N ASN A 164 7.14 -12.13 -14.02
CA ASN A 164 8.23 -12.29 -14.99
C ASN A 164 8.35 -11.09 -15.92
N SER A 165 9.52 -10.45 -15.97
CA SER A 165 9.76 -9.25 -16.76
C SER A 165 9.72 -9.45 -18.28
N ASN A 166 9.94 -10.69 -18.74
CA ASN A 166 9.94 -11.04 -20.16
C ASN A 166 8.55 -11.35 -20.73
N ILE A 167 7.52 -11.33 -19.87
CA ILE A 167 6.14 -11.65 -20.24
C ILE A 167 5.29 -10.39 -20.14
N LYS A 168 4.46 -10.14 -21.15
CA LYS A 168 3.49 -9.04 -21.14
C LYS A 168 2.09 -9.54 -20.88
N LEU A 169 1.38 -8.84 -20.00
CA LEU A 169 -0.06 -8.95 -19.81
C LEU A 169 -0.75 -7.99 -20.77
N VAL A 170 -1.72 -8.46 -21.53
CA VAL A 170 -2.45 -7.72 -22.56
C VAL A 170 -3.94 -7.77 -22.26
N ARG A 171 -4.66 -6.65 -22.43
CA ARG A 171 -6.10 -6.53 -22.12
C ARG A 171 -6.86 -6.04 -23.35
N PRO A 172 -7.27 -6.92 -24.28
CA PRO A 172 -7.92 -6.49 -25.51
C PRO A 172 -9.33 -5.91 -25.32
N LEU A 173 -9.98 -6.17 -24.19
CA LEU A 173 -11.36 -5.71 -23.91
C LEU A 173 -11.40 -4.43 -23.04
N LEU A 174 -10.27 -3.75 -22.84
CA LEU A 174 -10.11 -2.80 -21.74
C LEU A 174 -11.03 -1.56 -21.80
N ASP A 175 -11.52 -1.23 -22.99
CA ASP A 175 -12.47 -0.16 -23.27
C ASP A 175 -13.88 -0.66 -23.64
N VAL A 176 -14.09 -1.98 -23.65
CA VAL A 176 -15.39 -2.60 -23.92
C VAL A 176 -16.19 -2.68 -22.63
N SER A 177 -17.45 -2.24 -22.64
CA SER A 177 -18.30 -2.28 -21.45
C SER A 177 -18.77 -3.70 -21.13
N LYS A 178 -19.15 -3.93 -19.87
CA LYS A 178 -19.73 -5.21 -19.44
C LYS A 178 -21.00 -5.57 -20.24
N ILE A 179 -21.82 -4.56 -20.55
CA ILE A 179 -23.07 -4.73 -21.30
C ILE A 179 -22.77 -5.26 -22.71
N GLU A 180 -21.78 -4.70 -23.40
CA GLU A 180 -21.37 -5.14 -24.73
C GLU A 180 -20.81 -6.58 -24.72
N ILE A 181 -20.04 -6.92 -23.68
CA ILE A 181 -19.55 -8.29 -23.49
C ILE A 181 -20.71 -9.28 -23.32
N GLU A 182 -21.68 -8.96 -22.46
CA GLU A 182 -22.85 -9.80 -22.21
C GLU A 182 -23.75 -9.92 -23.44
N GLN A 183 -23.91 -8.84 -24.21
CA GLN A 183 -24.63 -8.85 -25.47
C GLN A 183 -23.93 -9.73 -26.52
N ALA A 184 -22.61 -9.58 -26.68
CA ALA A 184 -21.84 -10.44 -27.58
C ALA A 184 -21.88 -11.91 -27.18
N ALA A 185 -21.87 -12.21 -25.88
CA ALA A 185 -22.05 -13.56 -25.36
C ALA A 185 -23.41 -14.15 -25.74
N ARG A 186 -24.50 -13.38 -25.59
CA ARG A 186 -25.86 -13.79 -25.96
C ARG A 186 -25.98 -14.04 -27.46
N GLU A 187 -25.55 -13.09 -28.28
CA GLU A 187 -25.64 -13.17 -29.74
C GLU A 187 -24.86 -14.36 -30.31
N ALA A 188 -23.67 -14.64 -29.78
CA ALA A 188 -22.85 -15.78 -30.22
C ALA A 188 -23.14 -17.09 -29.45
N LYS A 189 -24.19 -17.11 -28.61
CA LYS A 189 -24.60 -18.25 -27.78
C LYS A 189 -23.42 -18.84 -26.98
N ILE A 190 -22.58 -17.97 -26.44
CA ILE A 190 -21.40 -18.36 -25.66
C ILE A 190 -21.86 -18.85 -24.30
N LYS A 191 -21.58 -20.12 -24.00
CA LYS A 191 -21.76 -20.68 -22.66
C LYS A 191 -20.68 -20.11 -21.73
N PHE A 192 -21.07 -19.82 -20.50
CA PHE A 192 -20.17 -19.39 -19.41
C PHE A 192 -20.75 -19.83 -18.06
N ARG A 193 -19.94 -19.75 -17.01
CA ARG A 193 -20.36 -20.00 -15.63
C ARG A 193 -20.39 -18.69 -14.84
N THR A 194 -21.32 -18.59 -13.90
CA THR A 194 -21.46 -17.42 -13.02
C THR A 194 -20.76 -17.67 -11.70
N ASP A 195 -19.89 -16.73 -11.33
CA ASP A 195 -19.14 -16.77 -10.09
C ASP A 195 -19.99 -16.22 -8.93
N ALA A 196 -20.44 -17.09 -8.01
CA ALA A 196 -21.26 -16.68 -6.86
C ALA A 196 -20.54 -15.74 -5.88
N SER A 197 -19.20 -15.71 -5.85
CA SER A 197 -18.44 -14.81 -4.98
C SER A 197 -18.50 -13.35 -5.44
N ASN A 198 -18.87 -13.11 -6.70
CA ASN A 198 -19.12 -11.77 -7.23
C ASN A 198 -20.30 -11.07 -6.54
N ALA A 199 -21.17 -11.80 -5.84
CA ALA A 199 -22.29 -11.24 -5.09
C ALA A 199 -21.91 -10.84 -3.64
N CYS A 200 -20.76 -11.29 -3.12
CA CYS A 200 -20.35 -11.03 -1.74
C CYS A 200 -19.94 -9.57 -1.55
N ARG A 201 -20.60 -8.87 -0.62
CA ARG A 201 -20.37 -7.44 -0.35
C ARG A 201 -19.28 -7.15 0.68
N ASP A 202 -18.58 -8.15 1.23
CA ASP A 202 -17.47 -7.90 2.16
C ASP A 202 -16.24 -7.33 1.44
N ILE A 203 -16.13 -7.58 0.14
CA ILE A 203 -15.04 -7.10 -0.71
C ILE A 203 -15.39 -5.67 -1.18
N LEU A 204 -14.53 -4.70 -0.87
CA LEU A 204 -14.74 -3.28 -1.23
C LEU A 204 -15.01 -3.10 -2.73
N ARG A 205 -14.34 -3.86 -3.59
CA ARG A 205 -14.56 -3.84 -5.03
C ARG A 205 -16.00 -4.21 -5.41
N ASN A 206 -16.56 -5.23 -4.78
CA ASN A 206 -17.94 -5.65 -5.01
C ASN A 206 -18.93 -4.62 -4.46
N ARG A 207 -18.64 -3.97 -3.33
CA ARG A 207 -19.44 -2.83 -2.82
C ARG A 207 -19.44 -1.66 -3.79
N ILE A 208 -18.29 -1.34 -4.39
CA ILE A 208 -18.22 -0.29 -5.41
C ILE A 208 -19.13 -0.64 -6.59
N ARG A 209 -19.03 -1.87 -7.10
CA ARG A 209 -19.84 -2.35 -8.24
C ARG A 209 -21.34 -2.34 -7.95
N HIS A 210 -21.76 -2.86 -6.80
CA HIS A 210 -23.18 -3.15 -6.52
C HIS A 210 -23.90 -2.04 -5.76
N ASP A 211 -23.17 -1.22 -4.99
CA ASP A 211 -23.77 -0.19 -4.14
C ASP A 211 -23.48 1.22 -4.67
N LEU A 212 -22.19 1.54 -4.89
CA LEU A 212 -21.77 2.90 -5.21
C LEU A 212 -22.05 3.28 -6.68
N LEU A 213 -21.54 2.52 -7.64
CA LEU A 213 -21.68 2.84 -9.07
C LEU A 213 -23.15 2.98 -9.50
N PRO A 214 -24.08 2.10 -9.07
CA PRO A 214 -25.50 2.26 -9.43
C PRO A 214 -26.13 3.54 -8.87
N GLN A 215 -25.71 3.98 -7.67
CA GLN A 215 -26.17 5.24 -7.09
C GLN A 215 -25.62 6.45 -7.86
N LEU A 216 -24.33 6.43 -8.21
CA LEU A 216 -23.72 7.52 -8.98
C LEU A 216 -24.30 7.62 -10.40
N ARG A 217 -24.51 6.48 -11.07
CA ARG A 217 -25.10 6.43 -12.41
C ARG A 217 -26.55 6.96 -12.42
N ARG A 218 -27.37 6.56 -11.44
CA ARG A 218 -28.78 6.99 -11.38
C ARG A 218 -28.97 8.40 -10.82
N GLY A 219 -28.22 8.75 -9.78
CA GLY A 219 -28.44 10.00 -9.03
C GLY A 219 -27.67 11.20 -9.56
N PHE A 220 -26.62 11.00 -10.36
CA PHE A 220 -25.72 12.09 -10.76
C PHE A 220 -25.39 12.11 -12.25
N GLN A 221 -24.87 11.01 -12.82
CA GLN A 221 -24.41 10.99 -14.20
C GLN A 221 -24.63 9.61 -14.85
N PRO A 222 -25.65 9.43 -15.70
CA PRO A 222 -25.92 8.16 -16.37
C PRO A 222 -24.75 7.62 -17.19
N ALA A 223 -23.94 8.50 -17.80
CA ALA A 223 -22.76 8.13 -18.58
C ALA A 223 -21.46 8.17 -17.75
N LEU A 224 -21.53 7.90 -16.44
CA LEU A 224 -20.41 8.01 -15.50
C LEU A 224 -19.17 7.28 -16.00
N ASP A 225 -19.33 6.07 -16.51
CA ASP A 225 -18.22 5.21 -16.93
C ASP A 225 -17.38 5.88 -18.01
N LYS A 226 -18.03 6.48 -19.03
CA LYS A 226 -17.34 7.23 -20.09
C LYS A 226 -16.61 8.45 -19.54
N ALA A 227 -17.22 9.16 -18.58
CA ALA A 227 -16.59 10.30 -17.94
C ALA A 227 -15.35 9.91 -17.14
N VAL A 228 -15.44 8.83 -16.35
CA VAL A 228 -14.33 8.29 -15.56
C VAL A 228 -13.20 7.82 -16.47
N LEU A 229 -13.50 7.02 -17.50
CA LEU A 229 -12.49 6.54 -18.45
C LEU A 229 -11.75 7.69 -19.16
N ARG A 230 -12.47 8.74 -19.55
CA ARG A 230 -11.85 9.95 -20.14
C ARG A 230 -10.93 10.66 -19.15
N VAL A 231 -11.33 10.78 -17.88
CA VAL A 231 -10.46 11.37 -16.84
C VAL A 231 -9.20 10.51 -16.64
N MET A 232 -9.35 9.18 -16.63
CA MET A 232 -8.22 8.26 -16.49
C MET A 232 -7.23 8.40 -17.66
N ASP A 233 -7.73 8.57 -18.87
CA ASP A 233 -6.92 8.78 -20.08
C ASP A 233 -6.13 10.10 -20.00
N LEU A 234 -6.82 11.21 -19.74
CA LEU A 234 -6.21 12.54 -19.60
C LEU A 234 -5.13 12.56 -18.51
N VAL A 235 -5.46 12.09 -17.31
CA VAL A 235 -4.52 12.06 -16.18
C VAL A 235 -3.36 11.09 -16.45
N GLY A 236 -3.60 10.02 -17.20
CA GLY A 236 -2.59 9.08 -17.64
C GLY A 236 -1.55 9.70 -18.55
N GLU A 237 -2.00 10.40 -19.60
CA GLU A 237 -1.12 11.08 -20.55
C GLU A 237 -0.32 12.21 -19.90
N GLU A 238 -0.96 13.04 -19.07
CA GLU A 238 -0.29 14.08 -18.30
C GLU A 238 0.78 13.50 -17.37
N SER A 239 0.46 12.42 -16.66
CA SER A 239 1.40 11.73 -15.77
C SER A 239 2.59 11.13 -16.51
N GLU A 240 2.37 10.58 -17.71
CA GLU A 240 3.46 10.04 -18.55
C GLU A 240 4.36 11.15 -19.10
N ALA A 241 3.80 12.31 -19.47
CA ALA A 241 4.59 13.48 -19.85
C ALA A 241 5.48 13.97 -18.70
N VAL A 242 4.94 14.07 -17.49
CA VAL A 242 5.74 14.41 -16.28
C VAL A 242 6.81 13.33 -16.02
N ALA A 243 6.48 12.05 -16.20
CA ALA A 243 7.44 10.96 -16.07
C ALA A 243 8.56 11.03 -17.11
N ALA A 244 8.26 11.42 -18.35
CA ALA A 244 9.24 11.62 -19.41
C ALA A 244 10.23 12.74 -19.06
N LEU A 245 9.73 13.89 -18.63
CA LEU A 245 10.56 15.02 -18.16
C LEU A 245 11.46 14.63 -16.99
N ALA A 246 10.91 13.90 -16.01
CA ALA A 246 11.67 13.41 -14.86
C ALA A 246 12.79 12.45 -15.27
N ARG A 247 12.50 11.50 -16.18
CA ARG A 247 13.51 10.56 -16.70
C ARG A 247 14.59 11.27 -17.53
N GLN A 248 14.21 12.25 -18.34
CA GLN A 248 15.15 13.06 -19.11
C GLN A 248 16.10 13.81 -18.17
N TRP A 249 15.57 14.46 -17.14
CA TRP A 249 16.36 15.15 -16.13
C TRP A 249 17.30 14.20 -15.39
N LEU A 250 16.81 13.03 -14.96
CA LEU A 250 17.62 12.02 -14.25
C LEU A 250 18.79 11.47 -15.10
N ARG A 251 18.62 11.40 -16.42
CA ARG A 251 19.63 10.89 -17.37
C ARG A 251 20.61 11.95 -17.86
N ALA A 252 20.30 13.23 -17.70
CA ALA A 252 21.18 14.30 -18.14
C ALA A 252 22.52 14.26 -17.39
N ARG A 253 23.65 14.45 -18.11
CA ARG A 253 25.00 14.53 -17.52
C ARG A 253 25.15 15.72 -16.57
N LYS A 254 24.56 16.86 -16.94
CA LYS A 254 24.52 18.09 -16.16
C LYS A 254 23.07 18.57 -16.10
N PRO A 255 22.23 17.96 -15.23
CA PRO A 255 20.85 18.40 -15.10
C PRO A 255 20.80 19.83 -14.56
N GLY A 256 19.81 20.61 -14.98
CA GLY A 256 19.51 21.89 -14.34
C GLY A 256 19.11 21.70 -12.86
N ALA A 257 19.14 22.77 -12.07
CA ALA A 257 18.84 22.69 -10.64
C ALA A 257 17.46 22.07 -10.35
N PHE A 258 17.39 21.07 -9.47
CA PHE A 258 16.15 20.40 -9.06
C PHE A 258 15.06 21.39 -8.62
N ALA A 259 15.44 22.44 -7.88
CA ALA A 259 14.54 23.47 -7.39
C ALA A 259 13.83 24.27 -8.51
N ARG A 260 14.38 24.30 -9.73
CA ARG A 260 13.76 24.98 -10.89
C ARG A 260 12.75 24.12 -11.64
N LEU A 261 12.70 22.82 -11.35
CA LEU A 261 11.69 21.93 -11.91
C LEU A 261 10.31 22.28 -11.34
N SER A 262 9.25 22.07 -12.12
CA SER A 262 7.89 22.15 -11.60
C SER A 262 7.68 21.12 -10.49
N VAL A 263 6.79 21.42 -9.55
CA VAL A 263 6.51 20.54 -8.39
C VAL A 263 6.14 19.12 -8.82
N ALA A 264 5.38 18.97 -9.91
CA ALA A 264 5.03 17.66 -10.45
C ALA A 264 6.26 16.86 -10.90
N VAL A 265 7.21 17.49 -11.61
CA VAL A 265 8.44 16.85 -12.06
C VAL A 265 9.36 16.56 -10.88
N GLN A 266 9.46 17.46 -9.90
CA GLN A 266 10.21 17.24 -8.65
C GLN A 266 9.74 15.97 -7.92
N ARG A 267 8.41 15.86 -7.68
CA ARG A 267 7.79 14.68 -7.08
C ARG A 267 8.13 13.43 -7.86
N ARG A 268 8.02 13.50 -9.20
CA ARG A 268 8.23 12.35 -10.07
C ARG A 268 9.69 11.91 -10.12
N VAL A 269 10.65 12.83 -10.09
CA VAL A 269 12.08 12.54 -9.97
C VAL A 269 12.39 11.79 -8.67
N ILE A 270 11.78 12.19 -7.55
CA ILE A 270 11.95 11.50 -6.26
C ILE A 270 11.32 10.09 -6.32
N GLN A 271 10.08 10.00 -6.80
CA GLN A 271 9.35 8.73 -6.92
C GLN A 271 10.11 7.70 -7.77
N LEU A 272 10.66 8.10 -8.93
CA LEU A 272 11.41 7.19 -9.79
C LEU A 272 12.67 6.64 -9.09
N GLN A 273 13.38 7.47 -8.33
CA GLN A 273 14.56 7.04 -7.56
C GLN A 273 14.17 6.13 -6.38
N LEU A 274 13.08 6.43 -5.66
CA LEU A 274 12.56 5.55 -4.62
C LEU A 274 12.16 4.17 -5.18
N ARG A 275 11.50 4.16 -6.34
CA ARG A 275 11.10 2.93 -7.04
C ARG A 275 12.29 2.08 -7.47
N GLU A 276 13.33 2.71 -7.99
CA GLU A 276 14.59 2.05 -8.33
C GLU A 276 15.25 1.41 -7.09
N GLY A 277 15.20 2.11 -5.96
CA GLY A 277 15.59 1.58 -4.65
C GLY A 277 14.64 0.54 -4.04
N LYS A 278 13.51 0.22 -4.69
CA LYS A 278 12.43 -0.66 -4.20
C LYS A 278 11.85 -0.19 -2.85
N LEU A 279 11.64 1.12 -2.72
CA LEU A 279 11.17 1.78 -1.51
C LEU A 279 9.74 2.31 -1.66
N PRO A 280 9.01 2.49 -0.55
CA PRO A 280 7.66 3.06 -0.58
C PRO A 280 7.66 4.50 -1.15
N GLU A 281 6.69 4.77 -2.01
CA GLU A 281 6.48 6.09 -2.63
C GLU A 281 5.38 6.89 -1.88
N GLU A 282 5.48 6.95 -0.54
CA GLU A 282 4.47 7.61 0.30
C GLU A 282 4.48 9.13 0.12
N PHE A 283 3.28 9.74 0.08
CA PHE A 283 3.13 11.17 -0.18
C PHE A 283 3.95 12.06 0.76
N ASP A 284 3.84 11.84 2.07
CA ASP A 284 4.56 12.63 3.08
C ASP A 284 6.08 12.50 2.94
N GLY A 285 6.57 11.31 2.61
CA GLY A 285 7.99 11.07 2.37
C GLY A 285 8.50 11.76 1.11
N VAL A 286 7.72 11.71 0.03
CA VAL A 286 8.03 12.43 -1.22
C VAL A 286 8.05 13.94 -0.98
N GLU A 287 7.08 14.50 -0.25
CA GLU A 287 7.03 15.93 0.05
C GLU A 287 8.14 16.38 0.99
N PHE A 288 8.47 15.58 2.01
CA PHE A 288 9.61 15.86 2.89
C PHE A 288 10.91 15.91 2.08
N LEU A 289 11.15 14.86 1.28
CA LEU A 289 12.32 14.80 0.42
C LEU A 289 12.31 15.92 -0.61
N ARG A 290 11.16 16.42 -1.07
CA ARG A 290 11.10 17.56 -2.00
C ARG A 290 11.46 18.89 -1.33
N CYS A 291 10.97 19.12 -0.12
CA CYS A 291 11.13 20.40 0.59
C CYS A 291 12.48 20.54 1.30
N PHE A 292 13.09 19.45 1.78
CA PHE A 292 14.23 19.52 2.69
C PHE A 292 15.49 18.84 2.13
N PRO A 293 16.37 19.57 1.40
CA PRO A 293 17.67 19.03 0.99
C PRO A 293 18.49 18.61 2.21
N ASN A 294 19.29 17.56 2.03
CA ASN A 294 20.27 17.07 3.00
C ASN A 294 19.67 16.70 4.38
N ARG A 295 18.36 16.52 4.48
CA ARG A 295 17.70 15.99 5.67
C ARG A 295 17.31 14.54 5.47
N GLU A 296 17.59 13.72 6.47
CA GLU A 296 17.22 12.31 6.46
C GLU A 296 15.72 12.15 6.72
N PHE A 297 15.08 11.34 5.87
CA PHE A 297 13.73 10.82 6.03
C PHE A 297 13.83 9.32 6.33
N ASN A 298 13.27 8.91 7.46
CA ASN A 298 13.27 7.50 7.84
C ASN A 298 12.10 6.79 7.14
N LEU A 299 12.42 5.82 6.28
CA LEU A 299 11.42 5.02 5.56
C LEU A 299 10.89 3.90 6.45
N ASP A 300 11.79 3.23 7.19
CA ASP A 300 11.44 2.20 8.15
C ASP A 300 12.53 2.00 9.22
N VAL A 301 12.46 0.87 9.94
CA VAL A 301 13.38 0.52 11.04
C VAL A 301 14.83 0.28 10.62
N ALA A 302 15.08 0.07 9.33
CA ALA A 302 16.39 -0.33 8.82
C ALA A 302 16.88 0.60 7.70
N ARG A 303 16.08 1.59 7.28
CA ARG A 303 16.36 2.38 6.08
C ARG A 303 15.98 3.84 6.26
N SER A 304 16.93 4.72 5.94
CA SER A 304 16.69 6.15 5.75
C SER A 304 17.13 6.59 4.36
N VAL A 305 16.58 7.71 3.91
CA VAL A 305 16.89 8.33 2.62
C VAL A 305 17.00 9.83 2.81
N ALA A 306 17.99 10.45 2.17
CA ALA A 306 18.09 11.90 2.07
C ALA A 306 18.18 12.30 0.60
N ARG A 307 17.70 13.50 0.27
CA ARG A 307 17.84 14.06 -1.07
C ARG A 307 18.85 15.19 -1.03
N ASP A 308 19.87 15.17 -1.87
CA ASP A 308 20.86 16.25 -1.91
C ASP A 308 20.33 17.53 -2.57
N ALA A 309 21.14 18.58 -2.66
CA ALA A 309 20.76 19.81 -3.36
C ALA A 309 20.61 19.62 -4.88
N ALA A 310 21.31 18.64 -5.46
CA ALA A 310 21.25 18.35 -6.88
C ALA A 310 19.97 17.61 -7.27
N GLY A 311 19.27 16.97 -6.33
CA GLY A 311 18.05 16.21 -6.57
C GLY A 311 18.20 14.68 -6.50
N ARG A 312 19.39 14.19 -6.11
CA ARG A 312 19.69 12.75 -6.02
C ARG A 312 19.37 12.21 -4.63
N LEU A 313 18.84 10.99 -4.60
CA LEU A 313 18.57 10.26 -3.35
C LEU A 313 19.79 9.47 -2.91
N HIS A 314 20.11 9.58 -1.63
CA HIS A 314 21.17 8.86 -0.94
C HIS A 314 20.53 7.96 0.12
N PHE A 315 20.78 6.65 0.02
CA PHE A 315 20.17 5.65 0.89
C PHE A 315 21.16 5.22 1.97
N ARG A 316 20.68 5.16 3.22
CA ARG A 316 21.46 4.66 4.35
C ARG A 316 20.71 3.54 5.05
N TRP A 317 21.43 2.45 5.33
CA TRP A 317 20.91 1.33 6.10
C TRP A 317 21.18 1.59 7.57
N LEU A 318 20.12 1.74 8.35
CA LEU A 318 20.19 1.87 9.80
C LEU A 318 20.45 0.48 10.38
N THR A 319 21.52 0.34 11.15
CA THR A 319 21.77 -0.89 11.92
C THR A 319 20.62 -1.11 12.89
N LYS A 320 20.13 -2.35 12.95
CA LYS A 320 19.05 -2.79 13.85
C LYS A 320 19.44 -2.46 15.29
N ALA A 321 18.98 -1.33 15.83
CA ALA A 321 19.07 -1.09 17.26
C ALA A 321 18.09 -2.07 17.94
N GLY A 322 18.63 -3.14 18.53
CA GLY A 322 17.87 -3.96 19.48
C GLY A 322 17.34 -3.09 20.62
N PHE A 323 16.32 -3.56 21.34
CA PHE A 323 15.90 -2.89 22.57
C PHE A 323 17.12 -2.74 23.48
N LYS A 324 17.49 -1.49 23.81
CA LYS A 324 18.58 -1.23 24.75
C LYS A 324 18.12 -1.68 26.14
N SER A 325 18.79 -2.65 26.74
CA SER A 325 18.43 -3.28 28.03
C SER A 325 18.95 -2.54 29.25
N GLY A 326 19.66 -1.42 29.06
CA GLY A 326 20.17 -0.61 30.16
C GLY A 326 19.06 -0.07 31.06
N LEU A 327 19.35 0.02 32.35
CA LEU A 327 18.56 0.78 33.31
C LEU A 327 19.49 1.57 34.23
N LYS A 328 19.03 2.69 34.75
CA LYS A 328 19.76 3.52 35.71
C LYS A 328 18.85 3.86 36.88
N LYS A 329 19.23 3.39 38.07
CA LYS A 329 18.54 3.70 39.32
C LYS A 329 19.11 4.99 39.90
N ILE A 330 18.24 5.92 40.28
CA ILE A 330 18.63 7.23 40.84
C ILE A 330 17.94 7.38 42.19
N TRP A 331 18.72 7.77 43.19
CA TRP A 331 18.22 8.13 44.51
C TRP A 331 18.01 9.64 44.58
N LEU A 332 16.77 10.06 44.81
CA LEU A 332 16.38 11.48 44.94
C LEU A 332 16.66 12.01 46.36
N ARG A 333 17.73 11.53 47.03
CA ARG A 333 18.10 11.92 48.40
C ARG A 333 18.57 13.37 48.49
N ALA A 334 19.20 13.88 47.44
CA ALA A 334 19.53 15.29 47.31
C ALA A 334 18.31 16.07 46.79
N GLU A 335 18.07 17.26 47.35
CA GLU A 335 16.98 18.16 46.92
C GLU A 335 17.12 18.62 45.46
N SER A 336 18.26 18.35 44.82
CA SER A 336 18.45 18.49 43.38
C SER A 336 19.53 17.52 42.88
N GLY A 337 19.55 17.29 41.56
CA GLY A 337 20.59 16.49 40.94
C GLY A 337 20.46 16.44 39.43
N ALA A 338 21.39 15.74 38.80
CA ALA A 338 21.45 15.55 37.36
C ALA A 338 21.76 14.10 37.02
N ALA A 339 21.26 13.64 35.87
CA ALA A 339 21.62 12.36 35.30
C ALA A 339 21.57 12.40 33.78
N GLU A 340 22.18 11.40 33.18
CA GLU A 340 22.08 11.11 31.76
C GLU A 340 21.78 9.63 31.58
N PHE A 341 20.84 9.32 30.67
CA PHE A 341 20.49 7.97 30.28
C PHE A 341 19.92 7.95 28.86
N GLY A 342 20.41 7.05 28.00
CA GLY A 342 19.87 6.87 26.64
C GLY A 342 19.99 8.10 25.74
N GLY A 343 20.95 9.00 25.99
CA GLY A 343 21.10 10.29 25.30
C GLY A 343 20.22 11.42 25.86
N VAL A 344 19.34 11.12 26.83
CA VAL A 344 18.53 12.13 27.51
C VAL A 344 19.28 12.63 28.74
N LYS A 345 19.54 13.94 28.77
CA LYS A 345 20.05 14.66 29.94
C LYS A 345 18.88 15.18 30.75
N LEU A 346 18.95 15.00 32.07
CA LEU A 346 17.89 15.43 32.98
C LEU A 346 18.45 16.04 34.26
N ASN A 347 17.79 17.10 34.71
CA ASN A 347 18.03 17.74 35.99
C ASN A 347 16.74 17.75 36.78
N TRP A 348 16.82 17.46 38.08
CA TRP A 348 15.68 17.56 38.97
C TRP A 348 15.93 18.48 40.15
N ARG A 349 14.85 19.02 40.70
CA ARG A 349 14.85 19.73 41.98
C ARG A 349 13.54 19.46 42.73
N ILE A 350 13.62 19.09 43.99
CA ILE A 350 12.48 18.96 44.90
C ILE A 350 12.31 20.28 45.64
N THR A 351 11.08 20.78 45.72
CA THR A 351 10.74 22.03 46.42
C THR A 351 9.48 21.86 47.27
N LYS A 352 9.47 22.50 48.44
CA LYS A 352 8.26 22.65 49.28
C LYS A 352 7.36 23.80 48.79
N ARG A 353 7.88 24.71 47.97
CA ARG A 353 7.10 25.79 47.36
C ARG A 353 6.40 25.25 46.12
N VAL A 354 5.19 24.74 46.31
CA VAL A 354 4.31 24.27 45.23
C VAL A 354 3.56 25.49 44.66
N ALA A 355 3.71 25.75 43.36
CA ALA A 355 3.00 26.84 42.71
C ALA A 355 1.48 26.62 42.80
N ARG A 356 0.75 27.60 43.34
CA ARG A 356 -0.72 27.60 43.39
C ARG A 356 -1.25 28.34 42.17
N GLY A 357 -1.96 27.64 41.27
CA GLY A 357 -2.55 28.23 40.06
C GLY A 357 -2.19 27.49 38.75
N LYS A 358 -2.58 28.05 37.60
CA LYS A 358 -2.24 27.50 36.28
C LYS A 358 -0.72 27.57 36.04
N ILE A 359 -0.09 26.42 35.91
CA ILE A 359 1.34 26.31 35.60
C ILE A 359 1.52 26.46 34.09
N ALA A 360 2.28 27.47 33.66
CA ALA A 360 2.64 27.65 32.26
C ALA A 360 3.44 26.46 31.74
N ARG A 361 3.05 25.91 30.59
CA ARG A 361 3.80 24.84 29.92
C ARG A 361 5.13 25.38 29.41
N GLN A 362 6.22 24.71 29.76
CA GLN A 362 7.56 25.01 29.27
C GLN A 362 8.13 23.74 28.64
N PRO A 363 8.56 23.77 27.36
CA PRO A 363 9.18 22.63 26.72
C PRO A 363 10.35 22.09 27.55
N GLY A 364 10.42 20.76 27.71
CA GLY A 364 11.48 20.12 28.48
C GLY A 364 11.39 20.34 30.00
N ARG A 365 10.29 20.88 30.54
CA ARG A 365 10.10 21.04 31.99
C ARG A 365 8.73 20.54 32.43
N GLU A 366 8.75 19.55 33.31
CA GLU A 366 7.58 18.92 33.90
C GLU A 366 7.58 19.07 35.43
N LEU A 367 6.40 18.95 36.05
CA LEU A 367 6.25 18.94 37.50
C LEU A 367 5.45 17.73 37.96
N PHE A 368 5.94 17.07 39.01
CA PHE A 368 5.30 15.91 39.60
C PHE A 368 5.09 16.09 41.10
N GLU A 369 4.10 15.39 41.66
CA GLU A 369 3.97 15.19 43.11
C GLU A 369 5.15 14.35 43.59
N ALA A 370 6.03 14.94 44.42
CA ALA A 370 7.32 14.30 44.76
C ALA A 370 7.16 13.11 45.71
N ASP A 371 6.17 13.14 46.59
CA ASP A 371 5.90 12.05 47.54
C ASP A 371 5.36 10.81 46.82
N ARG A 372 4.58 10.98 45.73
CA ARG A 372 4.09 9.91 44.87
C ARG A 372 5.20 9.30 44.02
N VAL A 373 6.15 10.11 43.53
CA VAL A 373 7.33 9.60 42.80
C VAL A 373 8.22 8.75 43.71
N GLY A 374 8.33 9.12 44.99
CA GLY A 374 9.14 8.42 45.98
C GLY A 374 10.61 8.88 46.00
N ARG A 375 11.45 8.14 46.71
CA ARG A 375 12.87 8.47 46.94
C ARG A 375 13.81 7.85 45.93
N LYS A 376 13.29 6.92 45.13
CA LYS A 376 14.06 6.16 44.15
C LYS A 376 13.30 6.08 42.85
N ILE A 377 13.97 6.40 41.76
CA ILE A 377 13.43 6.25 40.41
C ILE A 377 14.31 5.34 39.59
N THR A 378 13.72 4.75 38.55
CA THR A 378 14.45 3.98 37.55
C THR A 378 14.22 4.59 36.17
N LEU A 379 15.31 4.96 35.51
CA LEU A 379 15.31 5.29 34.08
C LEU A 379 15.59 4.03 33.29
N ARG A 380 14.79 3.77 32.27
CA ARG A 380 14.99 2.65 31.33
C ARG A 380 14.37 2.99 29.98
N HIS A 381 14.63 2.17 28.98
CA HIS A 381 13.82 2.20 27.77
C HIS A 381 12.45 1.56 28.03
N TRP A 382 11.42 1.98 27.28
CA TRP A 382 10.11 1.32 27.35
C TRP A 382 10.22 -0.15 26.91
N GLN A 383 9.30 -0.98 27.42
CA GLN A 383 9.24 -2.41 27.15
C GLN A 383 7.86 -2.80 26.62
N PRO A 384 7.77 -3.82 25.74
CA PRO A 384 6.48 -4.37 25.33
C PRO A 384 5.63 -4.77 26.54
N GLY A 385 4.37 -4.32 26.56
CA GLY A 385 3.46 -4.54 27.69
C GLY A 385 3.36 -3.35 28.66
N ASP A 386 4.30 -2.41 28.62
CA ASP A 386 4.22 -1.19 29.43
C ASP A 386 2.91 -0.43 29.20
N ARG A 387 2.31 0.01 30.30
CA ARG A 387 1.10 0.83 30.30
C ARG A 387 1.37 2.17 30.97
N PHE A 388 0.75 3.20 30.43
CA PHE A 388 0.89 4.58 30.92
C PHE A 388 -0.42 5.33 30.73
N GLN A 389 -0.75 6.21 31.67
CA GLN A 389 -1.91 7.09 31.61
C GLN A 389 -1.45 8.54 31.54
N PRO A 390 -1.34 9.13 30.34
CA PRO A 390 -1.07 10.55 30.19
C PRO A 390 -2.14 11.40 30.88
N ILE A 391 -1.72 12.55 31.41
CA ILE A 391 -2.64 13.47 32.09
C ILE A 391 -3.81 13.90 31.19
N GLY A 392 -5.02 13.82 31.74
CA GLY A 392 -6.29 14.10 31.06
C GLY A 392 -6.92 12.90 30.35
N MET A 393 -6.32 11.71 30.42
CA MET A 393 -6.97 10.47 29.97
C MET A 393 -7.65 9.76 31.15
N THR A 394 -8.76 9.07 30.89
CA THR A 394 -9.53 8.34 31.92
C THR A 394 -8.99 6.94 32.23
N ARG A 395 -8.17 6.36 31.35
CA ARG A 395 -7.62 5.00 31.51
C ARG A 395 -6.19 4.87 30.98
N ALA A 396 -5.42 3.95 31.56
CA ALA A 396 -4.09 3.61 31.08
C ALA A 396 -4.11 2.89 29.73
N VAL A 397 -3.26 3.34 28.81
CA VAL A 397 -3.08 2.77 27.46
C VAL A 397 -1.75 2.03 27.36
N LYS A 398 -1.61 1.10 26.42
CA LYS A 398 -0.30 0.50 26.12
C LYS A 398 0.60 1.56 25.50
N LEU A 399 1.87 1.63 25.91
CA LEU A 399 2.83 2.58 25.32
C LEU A 399 3.01 2.37 23.82
N GLN A 400 2.96 1.12 23.35
CA GLN A 400 2.99 0.82 21.92
C GLN A 400 1.87 1.53 21.14
N ASP A 401 0.63 1.45 21.63
CA ASP A 401 -0.53 2.08 20.99
C ASP A 401 -0.43 3.60 21.08
N LEU A 402 0.03 4.12 22.23
CA LEU A 402 0.30 5.55 22.41
C LEU A 402 1.32 6.07 21.38
N PHE A 403 2.41 5.36 21.16
CA PHE A 403 3.44 5.75 20.19
C PHE A 403 2.98 5.63 18.74
N VAL A 404 2.11 4.68 18.43
CA VAL A 404 1.45 4.60 17.12
C VAL A 404 0.58 5.83 16.90
N ASN A 405 -0.25 6.19 17.87
CA ASN A 405 -1.16 7.35 17.78
C ASN A 405 -0.39 8.68 17.69
N LEU A 406 0.72 8.81 18.42
CA LEU A 406 1.63 9.96 18.34
C LEU A 406 2.52 9.95 17.08
N LYS A 407 2.35 8.95 16.19
CA LYS A 407 3.13 8.77 14.96
C LYS A 407 4.65 8.77 15.19
N ILE A 408 5.10 8.24 16.34
CA ILE A 408 6.52 8.12 16.64
C ILE A 408 7.11 6.97 15.80
N PRO A 409 8.21 7.16 15.05
CA PRO A 409 8.84 6.09 14.26
C PRO A 409 9.33 4.93 15.14
N LYS A 410 9.17 3.68 14.67
CA LYS A 410 9.48 2.47 15.47
C LYS A 410 10.94 2.40 15.96
N ALA A 411 11.91 2.85 15.15
CA ALA A 411 13.32 2.93 15.58
C ALA A 411 13.49 3.89 16.77
N ARG A 412 12.87 5.08 16.69
CA ARG A 412 12.87 6.06 17.80
C ARG A 412 12.15 5.51 19.02
N ARG A 413 11.06 4.75 18.85
CA ARG A 413 10.34 4.13 19.99
C ARG A 413 11.32 3.38 20.88
N HIS A 414 12.16 2.52 20.31
CA HIS A 414 13.07 1.67 21.09
C HIS A 414 14.13 2.46 21.88
N GLU A 415 14.34 3.74 21.53
CA GLU A 415 15.24 4.63 22.25
C GLU A 415 14.55 5.51 23.29
N LEU A 416 13.21 5.60 23.28
CA LEU A 416 12.48 6.44 24.21
C LEU A 416 12.73 6.00 25.64
N VAL A 417 13.07 6.99 26.47
CA VAL A 417 13.29 6.78 27.89
C VAL A 417 11.97 6.93 28.65
N VAL A 418 11.76 6.06 29.62
CA VAL A 418 10.70 6.16 30.61
C VAL A 418 11.31 6.30 32.00
N ALA A 419 10.64 7.05 32.87
CA ALA A 419 10.99 7.11 34.29
C ALA A 419 9.91 6.40 35.11
N VAL A 420 10.37 5.48 35.94
CA VAL A 420 9.55 4.64 36.81
C VAL A 420 9.73 5.09 38.26
N ALA A 421 8.62 5.30 38.95
CA ALA A 421 8.57 5.70 40.36
C ALA A 421 8.94 4.53 41.28
N GLU A 422 9.10 4.81 42.56
CA GLU A 422 9.48 3.80 43.56
C GLU A 422 8.47 2.64 43.64
N GLY A 423 7.17 2.94 43.45
CA GLY A 423 6.09 1.95 43.40
C GLY A 423 5.98 1.15 42.10
N GLY A 424 6.91 1.32 41.15
CA GLY A 424 6.93 0.58 39.87
C GLY A 424 6.05 1.17 38.76
N GLU A 425 5.29 2.23 39.05
CA GLU A 425 4.46 2.93 38.06
C GLU A 425 5.31 3.88 37.20
N ILE A 426 5.03 3.93 35.89
CA ILE A 426 5.66 4.90 34.97
C ILE A 426 5.05 6.28 35.21
N PHE A 427 5.87 7.27 35.58
CA PHE A 427 5.42 8.65 35.81
C PHE A 427 5.76 9.60 34.66
N TRP A 428 6.77 9.26 33.85
CA TRP A 428 7.21 10.08 32.72
C TRP A 428 7.65 9.22 31.54
N VAL A 429 7.32 9.70 30.35
CA VAL A 429 7.71 9.11 29.06
C VAL A 429 8.22 10.23 28.18
N GLU A 430 9.39 10.04 27.57
CA GLU A 430 10.06 11.04 26.75
C GLU A 430 9.12 11.60 25.65
N GLY A 431 8.98 12.93 25.64
CA GLY A 431 8.18 13.64 24.63
C GLY A 431 6.66 13.50 24.76
N THR A 432 6.14 12.93 25.85
CA THR A 432 4.70 12.88 26.13
C THR A 432 4.31 13.73 27.33
N ARG A 433 3.01 13.81 27.62
CA ARG A 433 2.51 14.42 28.86
C ARG A 433 2.89 13.56 30.08
N ILE A 434 2.89 14.18 31.26
CA ILE A 434 3.11 13.50 32.56
C ILE A 434 2.05 12.45 32.87
N GLY A 435 2.36 11.51 33.77
CA GLY A 435 1.41 10.53 34.28
C GLY A 435 0.31 11.16 35.14
N GLU A 436 -0.94 10.75 34.91
CA GLU A 436 -2.14 11.27 35.60
C GLU A 436 -2.04 11.15 37.12
N ALA A 437 -1.54 10.02 37.64
CA ALA A 437 -1.41 9.76 39.07
C ALA A 437 -0.35 10.65 39.78
N PHE A 438 0.52 11.31 39.01
CA PHE A 438 1.65 12.09 39.52
C PHE A 438 1.46 13.59 39.35
N LYS A 439 0.26 14.04 38.95
CA LYS A 439 -0.05 15.47 38.82
C LYS A 439 -0.05 16.16 40.17
N LEU A 440 0.25 17.46 40.17
CA LEU A 440 0.09 18.29 41.37
C LEU A 440 -1.40 18.46 41.67
N THR A 441 -1.76 18.40 42.95
CA THR A 441 -3.10 18.65 43.48
C THR A 441 -3.03 19.71 44.58
N GLY A 442 -4.18 20.17 45.09
CA GLY A 442 -4.23 21.08 46.23
C GLY A 442 -3.59 20.51 47.51
N ALA A 443 -3.48 19.18 47.60
CA ALA A 443 -2.88 18.47 48.73
C ALA A 443 -1.35 18.27 48.58
N THR A 444 -0.77 18.63 47.43
CA THR A 444 0.67 18.42 47.18
C THR A 444 1.51 19.29 48.12
N ARG A 445 2.38 18.63 48.89
CA ARG A 445 3.30 19.29 49.83
C ARG A 445 4.68 19.52 49.25
N ARG A 446 5.12 18.63 48.35
CA ARG A 446 6.43 18.70 47.70
C ARG A 446 6.28 18.46 46.21
N ALA A 447 6.89 19.32 45.40
CA ALA A 447 6.92 19.18 43.95
C ALA A 447 8.31 18.78 43.46
N LEU A 448 8.35 17.80 42.55
CA LEU A 448 9.54 17.44 41.79
C LEU A 448 9.51 18.22 40.48
N ILE A 449 10.42 19.18 40.34
CA ILE A 449 10.68 19.87 39.08
C ILE A 449 11.62 19.00 38.27
N TRP A 450 11.18 18.59 37.09
CA TRP A 450 11.90 17.69 36.19
C TRP A 450 12.22 18.42 34.88
N ARG A 451 13.51 18.63 34.59
CA ARG A 451 13.97 19.25 33.35
C ARG A 451 14.70 18.23 32.50
N TRP A 452 14.44 18.20 31.20
CA TRP A 452 15.06 17.23 30.30
C TRP A 452 15.30 17.80 28.89
N TRP A 453 16.36 17.34 28.25
CA TRP A 453 16.70 17.61 26.86
C TRP A 453 17.48 16.43 26.28
N ARG A 454 17.44 16.26 24.96
CA ARG A 454 18.15 15.21 24.22
C ARG A 454 19.05 15.86 23.19
#